data_AF-A0A367AMW4-F1
#
_entry.id   AF-A0A367AMW4-F1
#
_cell.length_a   1.000
_cell.length_b   1.000
_cell.length_c   1.000
_cell.angle_alpha   90.00
_cell.angle_beta   90.00
_cell.angle_gamma   90.00
#
_symmetry.space_group_name_H-M   'P 1'
#
loop_
_entity.id
_entity.type
_entity.pdbx_description
1 polymer ?
#
loop_
_entity_poly.entity_id
_entity_poly.type
_entity_poly.pdbx_seq_one_letter_code
_entity_poly.pdbx_strand_id
1 'polypeptide(L)'
;MASKFCKDCDDYRPVAEFSSNARSRDGLAFYCRKHLAERAARSRESRRSRPRVQRRPPHGLSIPAGSKWCADCKRVLPLEEFVRTAASKTGRGSYCKPCHNVRGHAAKEKVGGSRTYHLTRRYGITAAEADHMLRRQGGVCAICATAPAAHVDHDHATGAVRALLCFNCNGGLGQFKDDPEMLREAADYVAFHTLRQYFVATFATAGLGPVRPVRVR
;
A
#
# COMPACT_ATOMS: atom_id res chain seq x y z
N MET A 1 2.03 33.46 -22.49
CA MET A 1 3.40 32.96 -22.27
C MET A 1 3.34 31.48 -21.99
N ALA A 2 4.17 30.65 -22.61
CA ALA A 2 4.18 29.22 -22.31
C ALA A 2 4.65 29.00 -20.86
N SER A 3 3.94 28.16 -20.10
CA SER A 3 4.24 27.83 -18.71
C SER A 3 4.32 26.31 -18.51
N LYS A 4 5.05 25.89 -17.48
CA LYS A 4 5.20 24.49 -17.06
C LYS A 4 5.13 24.38 -15.55
N PHE A 5 4.45 23.35 -15.05
CA PHE A 5 4.32 23.10 -13.62
C PHE A 5 5.64 22.63 -13.01
N CYS A 6 6.07 23.25 -11.91
CA CYS A 6 7.22 22.79 -11.13
C CYS A 6 6.74 22.25 -9.78
N LYS A 7 6.95 20.94 -9.55
CA LYS A 7 6.51 20.26 -8.32
C LYS A 7 7.04 20.86 -7.01
N ASP A 8 8.24 21.44 -7.03
CA ASP A 8 8.83 22.04 -5.82
C ASP A 8 8.35 23.47 -5.59
N CYS A 9 7.90 24.16 -6.64
CA CYS A 9 7.21 25.43 -6.50
C CYS A 9 5.74 25.24 -6.10
N ASP A 10 5.18 24.06 -6.40
CA ASP A 10 3.75 23.77 -6.37
C ASP A 10 2.93 24.76 -7.24
N ASP A 11 3.51 25.23 -8.34
CA ASP A 11 2.92 26.24 -9.22
C ASP A 11 3.46 26.17 -10.66
N TYR A 12 2.77 26.82 -11.59
CA TYR A 12 3.18 27.02 -12.98
C TYR A 12 4.23 28.13 -13.07
N ARG A 13 5.36 27.82 -13.70
CA ARG A 13 6.46 28.75 -13.96
C ARG A 13 6.63 28.98 -15.46
N PRO A 14 7.11 30.15 -15.89
CA PRO A 14 7.41 30.40 -17.30
C PRO A 14 8.37 29.34 -17.86
N VAL A 15 8.17 28.89 -19.09
CA VAL A 15 9.05 27.92 -19.75
C VAL A 15 10.51 28.38 -19.77
N ALA A 16 10.74 29.69 -19.86
CA ALA A 16 12.07 30.29 -19.80
C ALA A 16 12.82 30.01 -18.49
N GLU A 17 12.15 29.63 -17.39
CA GLU A 17 12.76 29.26 -16.11
C GLU A 17 13.21 27.79 -16.05
N PHE A 18 12.96 26.99 -17.08
CA PHE A 18 13.37 25.60 -17.16
C PHE A 18 14.62 25.45 -18.03
N SER A 19 15.47 24.47 -17.70
CA SER A 19 16.57 24.07 -18.58
C SER A 19 16.08 23.04 -19.61
N SER A 20 16.79 22.92 -20.73
CA SER A 20 16.51 21.89 -21.73
C SER A 20 16.79 20.49 -21.18
N ASN A 21 15.95 19.53 -21.52
CA ASN A 21 16.14 18.11 -21.24
C ASN A 21 15.64 17.28 -22.42
N ALA A 22 16.57 16.74 -23.21
CA ALA A 22 16.23 15.95 -24.40
C ALA A 22 15.48 14.63 -24.08
N ARG A 23 15.49 14.18 -22.81
CA ARG A 23 14.82 12.94 -22.39
C ARG A 23 13.35 13.15 -22.00
N SER A 24 12.90 14.39 -21.82
CA SER A 24 11.50 14.68 -21.49
C SER A 24 10.68 14.91 -22.76
N ARG A 25 9.41 14.51 -22.73
CA ARG A 25 8.47 14.63 -23.86
C ARG A 25 8.34 16.05 -24.42
N ASP A 26 8.42 17.06 -23.55
CA ASP A 26 8.31 18.48 -23.89
C ASP A 26 9.67 19.18 -24.04
N GLY A 27 10.78 18.44 -24.00
CA GLY A 27 12.13 18.99 -24.14
C GLY A 27 12.61 19.85 -22.96
N LEU A 28 11.84 19.95 -21.86
CA LEU A 28 12.14 20.81 -20.72
C LEU A 28 12.33 20.00 -19.43
N ALA A 29 13.24 20.45 -18.56
CA ALA A 29 13.45 19.86 -17.25
C ALA A 29 12.16 19.77 -16.42
N PHE A 30 12.10 18.81 -15.49
CA PHE A 30 10.94 18.60 -14.61
C PHE A 30 10.79 19.69 -13.53
N TYR A 31 11.86 20.43 -13.24
CA TYR A 31 11.90 21.47 -12.22
C TYR A 31 12.49 22.75 -12.82
N CYS A 32 12.11 23.90 -12.28
CA CYS A 32 12.72 25.16 -12.65
C CYS A 32 14.23 25.16 -12.30
N ARG A 33 15.01 26.03 -12.95
CA ARG A 33 16.47 26.10 -12.78
C ARG A 33 16.89 26.29 -11.31
N LYS A 34 16.12 27.07 -10.55
CA LYS A 34 16.34 27.28 -9.11
C LYS A 34 16.28 25.95 -8.35
N HIS A 35 15.17 25.23 -8.42
CA HIS A 35 15.01 23.96 -7.71
C HIS A 35 15.93 22.87 -8.23
N LEU A 36 16.28 22.88 -9.52
CA LEU A 36 17.31 21.99 -10.06
C LEU A 36 18.68 22.26 -9.41
N ALA A 37 19.07 23.53 -9.28
CA ALA A 37 20.32 23.93 -8.63
C ALA A 37 20.34 23.58 -7.13
N GLU A 38 19.25 23.83 -6.42
CA GLU A 38 19.12 23.46 -5.00
C GLU A 38 19.20 21.94 -4.79
N ARG A 39 18.49 21.15 -5.60
CA ARG A 39 18.59 19.68 -5.57
C ARG A 39 20.00 19.20 -5.87
N ALA A 40 20.67 19.83 -6.84
CA ALA A 40 22.07 19.53 -7.14
C ALA A 40 22.99 19.87 -5.97
N ALA A 41 22.80 21.00 -5.30
CA ALA A 41 23.54 21.39 -4.11
C ALA A 41 23.33 20.38 -2.96
N ARG A 42 22.07 20.04 -2.65
CA ARG A 42 21.72 18.99 -1.66
C ARG A 42 22.37 17.65 -1.99
N SER A 43 22.40 17.27 -3.27
CA SER A 43 23.07 16.04 -3.73
C SER A 43 24.59 16.08 -3.56
N ARG A 44 25.23 17.23 -3.81
CA ARG A 44 26.68 17.42 -3.60
C ARG A 44 27.02 17.35 -2.12
N GLU A 45 26.26 18.04 -1.27
CA GLU A 45 26.46 18.03 0.18
C GLU A 45 26.26 16.63 0.76
N SER A 46 25.21 15.92 0.33
CA SER A 46 24.98 14.52 0.71
C SER A 46 26.14 13.60 0.32
N ARG A 47 26.77 13.83 -0.84
CA ARG A 47 27.94 13.06 -1.29
C ARG A 47 29.21 13.41 -0.52
N ARG A 48 29.31 14.62 0.04
CA ARG A 48 30.44 15.08 0.86
C ARG A 48 30.36 14.50 2.27
N SER A 49 29.17 14.53 2.87
CA SER A 49 28.93 14.13 4.27
C SER A 49 28.77 12.63 4.48
N ARG A 50 28.25 11.88 3.49
CA ARG A 50 27.98 10.45 3.67
C ARG A 50 29.26 9.62 3.50
N PRO A 51 29.55 8.68 4.42
CA PRO A 51 30.68 7.78 4.27
C PRO A 51 30.54 6.96 2.99
N ARG A 52 31.64 6.85 2.24
CA ARG A 52 31.68 6.02 1.02
C ARG A 52 31.49 4.56 1.41
N VAL A 53 30.40 3.96 0.95
CA VAL A 53 30.14 2.53 1.16
C VAL A 53 30.92 1.74 0.11
N GLN A 54 31.81 0.86 0.56
CA GLN A 54 32.52 -0.06 -0.32
C GLN A 54 31.54 -1.10 -0.87
N ARG A 55 31.16 -0.98 -2.15
CA ARG A 55 30.19 -1.89 -2.80
C ARG A 55 30.85 -3.05 -3.56
N ARG A 56 32.16 -2.99 -3.75
CA ARG A 56 32.95 -3.98 -4.48
C ARG A 56 34.01 -4.58 -3.55
N PRO A 57 34.37 -5.86 -3.74
CA PRO A 57 35.44 -6.46 -2.96
C PRO A 57 36.75 -5.66 -3.09
N PRO A 58 37.60 -5.65 -2.06
CA PRO A 58 38.95 -5.09 -2.14
C PRO A 58 39.74 -5.65 -3.33
N HIS A 59 40.60 -4.82 -3.91
CA HIS A 59 41.51 -5.26 -4.96
C HIS A 59 42.45 -6.37 -4.43
N GLY A 60 42.67 -7.41 -5.23
CA GLY A 60 43.50 -8.57 -4.84
C GLY A 60 42.81 -9.61 -3.97
N LEU A 61 41.53 -9.42 -3.59
CA LEU A 61 40.78 -10.45 -2.86
C LEU A 61 40.34 -11.56 -3.82
N SER A 62 40.86 -12.78 -3.62
CA SER A 62 40.40 -13.97 -4.33
C SER A 62 39.06 -14.45 -3.76
N ILE A 63 38.03 -14.57 -4.61
CA ILE A 63 36.71 -15.10 -4.25
C ILE A 63 36.58 -16.48 -4.90
N PRO A 64 36.50 -17.57 -4.12
CA PRO A 64 36.31 -18.91 -4.66
C PRO A 64 35.04 -19.04 -5.50
N ALA A 65 35.05 -19.96 -6.47
CA ALA A 65 33.85 -20.33 -7.21
C ALA A 65 32.75 -20.78 -6.23
N GLY A 66 31.50 -20.38 -6.49
CA GLY A 66 30.38 -20.68 -5.58
C GLY A 66 30.34 -19.79 -4.33
N SER A 67 31.18 -18.77 -4.22
CA SER A 67 31.14 -17.79 -3.12
C SER A 67 30.92 -16.35 -3.60
N LYS A 68 30.53 -15.47 -2.68
CA LYS A 68 30.36 -14.04 -2.91
C LYS A 68 30.81 -13.24 -1.69
N TRP A 69 31.32 -12.04 -1.95
CA TRP A 69 31.68 -11.08 -0.92
C TRP A 69 30.48 -10.20 -0.53
N CYS A 70 30.20 -10.09 0.77
CA CYS A 70 29.16 -9.23 1.32
C CYS A 70 29.71 -7.84 1.64
N ALA A 71 29.10 -6.79 1.07
CA ALA A 71 29.57 -5.40 1.25
C ALA A 71 29.37 -4.82 2.65
N ASP A 72 28.49 -5.41 3.48
CA ASP A 72 28.21 -4.91 4.83
C ASP A 72 29.14 -5.55 5.86
N CYS A 73 29.15 -6.88 5.97
CA CYS A 73 30.02 -7.58 6.92
C CYS A 73 31.42 -7.90 6.39
N LYS A 74 31.71 -7.56 5.12
CA LYS A 74 33.02 -7.72 4.46
C LYS A 74 33.55 -9.15 4.37
N ARG A 75 32.71 -10.16 4.62
CA ARG A 75 33.08 -11.59 4.53
C ARG A 75 32.81 -12.17 3.15
N VAL A 76 33.66 -13.12 2.74
CA VAL A 76 33.41 -14.03 1.62
C VAL A 76 32.63 -15.24 2.15
N LEU A 77 31.45 -15.48 1.59
CA LEU A 77 30.54 -16.54 2.05
C LEU A 77 30.02 -17.33 0.85
N PRO A 78 29.60 -18.60 1.03
CA PRO A 78 28.94 -19.38 -0.02
C PRO A 78 27.71 -18.66 -0.58
N LEU A 79 27.37 -18.88 -1.85
CA LEU A 79 26.21 -18.24 -2.48
C LEU A 79 24.89 -18.54 -1.74
N GLU A 80 24.80 -19.68 -1.05
CA GLU A 80 23.69 -20.18 -0.22
C GLU A 80 23.38 -19.24 0.94
N GLU A 81 24.40 -18.52 1.42
CA GLU A 81 24.26 -17.50 2.46
C GLU A 81 23.72 -16.18 1.92
N PHE A 82 23.42 -16.08 0.63
CA PHE A 82 22.81 -14.92 -0.01
C PHE A 82 21.38 -15.25 -0.44
N VAL A 83 20.50 -14.26 -0.30
CA VAL A 83 19.10 -14.37 -0.71
C VAL A 83 19.00 -14.56 -2.22
N ARG A 84 18.06 -15.41 -2.68
CA ARG A 84 17.79 -15.59 -4.11
C ARG A 84 17.06 -14.38 -4.66
N THR A 85 17.43 -13.93 -5.86
CA THR A 85 16.77 -12.81 -6.54
C THR A 85 16.94 -12.90 -8.05
N ALA A 86 15.83 -12.73 -8.78
CA ALA A 86 15.83 -12.71 -10.24
C ALA A 86 16.42 -11.42 -10.83
N ALA A 87 16.54 -10.34 -10.03
CA ALA A 87 17.04 -9.05 -10.49
C ALA A 87 18.57 -9.00 -10.68
N SER A 88 19.29 -10.00 -10.16
CA SER A 88 20.75 -10.07 -10.22
C SER A 88 21.20 -11.05 -11.30
N LYS A 89 22.24 -10.69 -12.08
CA LYS A 89 22.87 -11.58 -13.06
C LYS A 89 23.32 -12.92 -12.44
N THR A 90 23.69 -12.93 -11.16
CA THR A 90 24.13 -14.15 -10.46
C THR A 90 22.99 -14.89 -9.76
N GLY A 91 21.73 -14.44 -9.88
CA GLY A 91 20.58 -15.03 -9.18
C GLY A 91 20.59 -14.86 -7.65
N ARG A 92 21.57 -14.13 -7.11
CA ARG A 92 21.80 -13.94 -5.66
C ARG A 92 21.93 -12.46 -5.31
N GLY A 93 21.48 -12.11 -4.11
CA GLY A 93 21.50 -10.76 -3.56
C GLY A 93 22.92 -10.23 -3.34
N SER A 94 23.02 -8.91 -3.08
CA SER A 94 24.31 -8.25 -2.83
C SER A 94 24.83 -8.44 -1.40
N TYR A 95 23.97 -8.87 -0.48
CA TYR A 95 24.25 -9.01 0.95
C TYR A 95 23.93 -10.42 1.41
N CYS A 96 24.68 -10.92 2.38
CA CYS A 96 24.33 -12.18 3.03
C CYS A 96 23.00 -12.04 3.79
N LYS A 97 22.33 -13.16 4.07
CA LYS A 97 21.02 -13.22 4.72
C LYS A 97 20.97 -12.41 6.03
N PRO A 98 21.95 -12.48 6.95
CA PRO A 98 21.93 -11.67 8.16
C PRO A 98 21.94 -10.16 7.88
N CYS A 99 22.86 -9.69 7.02
CA CYS A 99 22.94 -8.27 6.65
C CYS A 99 21.70 -7.80 5.90
N HIS A 100 21.15 -8.64 5.03
CA HIS A 100 19.90 -8.37 4.34
C HIS A 100 18.73 -8.18 5.33
N ASN A 101 18.63 -9.04 6.34
CA ASN A 101 17.59 -8.95 7.36
C ASN A 101 17.73 -7.69 8.21
N VAL A 102 18.95 -7.39 8.70
CA VAL A 102 19.23 -6.15 9.46
C VAL A 102 18.80 -4.93 8.67
N ARG A 103 19.12 -4.89 7.37
CA ARG A 103 18.71 -3.77 6.50
C ARG A 103 17.21 -3.72 6.25
N GLY A 104 16.57 -4.88 6.10
CA GLY A 104 15.12 -4.97 6.01
C GLY A 104 14.44 -4.39 7.25
N HIS A 105 14.90 -4.76 8.45
CA HIS A 105 14.42 -4.19 9.71
C HIS A 105 14.67 -2.69 9.79
N ALA A 106 15.90 -2.23 9.54
CA ALA A 106 16.23 -0.80 9.58
C ALA A 106 15.41 0.03 8.56
N ALA A 107 15.09 -0.54 7.39
CA ALA A 107 14.23 0.11 6.42
C ALA A 107 12.78 0.22 6.90
N LYS A 108 12.26 -0.80 7.60
CA LYS A 108 10.93 -0.77 8.22
C LYS A 108 10.88 0.23 9.38
N GLU A 109 11.88 0.24 10.24
CA GLU A 109 11.97 1.20 11.36
C GLU A 109 11.93 2.65 10.87
N LYS A 110 12.67 2.96 9.80
CA LYS A 110 12.67 4.31 9.20
C LYS A 110 11.30 4.80 8.71
N VAL A 111 10.40 3.88 8.40
CA VAL A 111 9.03 4.23 7.98
C VAL A 111 8.01 4.05 9.10
N GLY A 112 8.44 3.93 10.36
CA GLY A 112 7.54 3.76 11.51
C GLY A 112 7.15 2.31 11.79
N GLY A 113 8.04 1.36 11.48
CA GLY A 113 7.91 -0.05 11.84
C GLY A 113 7.20 -0.93 10.80
N SER A 114 7.09 -2.22 11.11
CA SER A 114 6.54 -3.23 10.19
C SER A 114 5.06 -2.97 9.86
N ARG A 115 4.25 -2.54 10.84
CA ARG A 115 2.82 -2.24 10.62
C ARG A 115 2.62 -1.13 9.61
N THR A 116 3.30 0.01 9.82
CA THR A 116 3.26 1.15 8.89
C THR A 116 3.73 0.75 7.50
N TYR A 117 4.85 0.02 7.40
CA TYR A 117 5.36 -0.46 6.12
C TYR A 117 4.33 -1.28 5.33
N HIS A 118 3.61 -2.20 5.98
CA HIS A 118 2.61 -3.04 5.32
C HIS A 118 1.34 -2.26 4.95
N LEU A 119 0.86 -1.39 5.83
CA LEU A 119 -0.31 -0.54 5.57
C LEU A 119 -0.06 0.40 4.41
N THR A 120 1.09 1.07 4.37
CA THR A 120 1.39 2.05 3.32
C THR A 120 1.53 1.36 1.97
N ARG A 121 2.15 0.17 1.92
CA ARG A 121 2.29 -0.58 0.66
C ARG A 121 0.99 -1.13 0.11
N ARG A 122 0.04 -1.50 0.98
CA ARG A 122 -1.20 -2.14 0.55
C ARG A 122 -2.34 -1.14 0.36
N TYR A 123 -2.41 -0.13 1.22
CA TYR A 123 -3.55 0.78 1.32
C TYR A 123 -3.17 2.26 1.25
N GLY A 124 -1.88 2.60 1.13
CA GLY A 124 -1.45 4.00 1.04
C GLY A 124 -1.50 4.80 2.34
N ILE A 125 -1.87 4.18 3.48
CA ILE A 125 -1.96 4.84 4.80
C ILE A 125 -0.88 4.37 5.76
N THR A 126 -0.59 5.18 6.77
CA THR A 126 0.32 4.89 7.87
C THR A 126 -0.39 4.19 9.03
N ALA A 127 0.36 3.63 9.97
CA ALA A 127 -0.21 3.09 11.21
C ALA A 127 -0.96 4.17 12.02
N ALA A 128 -0.40 5.39 12.08
CA ALA A 128 -1.01 6.50 12.82
C ALA A 128 -2.35 6.94 12.21
N GLU A 129 -2.45 6.97 10.87
CA GLU A 129 -3.71 7.25 10.17
C GLU A 129 -4.76 6.16 10.40
N ALA A 130 -4.36 4.89 10.35
CA ALA A 130 -5.24 3.77 10.68
C ALA A 130 -5.74 3.85 12.14
N ASP A 131 -4.86 4.20 13.09
CA ASP A 131 -5.23 4.33 14.50
C ASP A 131 -6.13 5.55 14.75
N HIS A 132 -5.92 6.64 14.01
CA HIS A 132 -6.81 7.79 14.02
C HIS A 132 -8.21 7.43 13.50
N MET A 133 -8.28 6.68 12.40
CA MET A 133 -9.54 6.17 11.84
C MET A 133 -10.26 5.26 12.85
N LEU A 134 -9.52 4.35 13.50
CA LEU A 134 -10.07 3.47 14.54
C LEU A 134 -10.66 4.26 15.70
N ARG A 135 -9.95 5.28 16.19
CA ARG A 135 -10.44 6.16 17.27
C ARG A 135 -11.69 6.94 16.85
N ARG A 136 -11.71 7.48 15.62
CA ARG A 136 -12.88 8.18 15.06
C ARG A 136 -14.12 7.29 14.96
N GLN A 137 -13.92 5.99 14.76
CA GLN A 137 -14.97 4.98 14.73
C GLN A 137 -15.35 4.43 16.12
N GLY A 138 -14.72 4.91 17.20
CA GLY A 138 -14.96 4.36 18.54
C GLY A 138 -14.46 2.92 18.72
N GLY A 139 -13.50 2.47 17.90
CA GLY A 139 -12.95 1.11 17.97
C GLY A 139 -13.80 0.02 17.30
N VAL A 140 -14.96 0.36 16.74
CA VAL A 140 -15.90 -0.60 16.16
C VAL A 140 -15.99 -0.49 14.63
N CYS A 141 -16.49 -1.56 14.01
CA CYS A 141 -16.77 -1.66 12.58
C CYS A 141 -17.68 -0.51 12.12
N ALA A 142 -17.30 0.18 11.04
CA ALA A 142 -18.09 1.30 10.51
C ALA A 142 -19.47 0.90 9.93
N ILE A 143 -19.70 -0.40 9.66
CA ILE A 143 -20.98 -0.89 9.14
C ILE A 143 -21.87 -1.41 10.27
N CYS A 144 -21.42 -2.40 11.03
CA CYS A 144 -22.28 -3.05 12.03
C CYS A 144 -22.23 -2.41 13.42
N ALA A 145 -21.25 -1.52 13.68
CA ALA A 145 -21.04 -0.82 14.96
C ALA A 145 -20.93 -1.69 16.22
N THR A 146 -20.85 -3.02 16.07
CA THR A 146 -20.89 -3.99 17.18
C THR A 146 -19.58 -4.76 17.36
N ALA A 147 -18.90 -5.07 16.25
CA ALA A 147 -17.67 -5.85 16.27
C ALA A 147 -16.43 -4.93 16.18
N PRO A 148 -15.27 -5.37 16.72
CA PRO A 148 -14.02 -4.62 16.56
C PRO A 148 -13.67 -4.36 15.09
N ALA A 149 -13.23 -3.14 14.80
CA ALA A 149 -12.72 -2.75 13.49
C ALA A 149 -11.26 -3.23 13.34
N ALA A 150 -11.03 -4.25 12.51
CA ALA A 150 -9.73 -4.91 12.37
C ALA A 150 -9.19 -4.91 10.93
N HIS A 151 -10.05 -4.69 9.93
CA HIS A 151 -9.72 -4.76 8.51
C HIS A 151 -9.84 -3.38 7.86
N VAL A 152 -8.86 -3.00 7.06
CA VAL A 152 -8.92 -1.78 6.24
C VAL A 152 -9.74 -2.07 5.01
N ASP A 153 -10.90 -1.42 4.91
CA ASP A 153 -11.75 -1.45 3.73
C ASP A 153 -11.33 -0.37 2.75
N HIS A 154 -11.30 -0.72 1.47
CA HIS A 154 -10.86 0.17 0.40
C HIS A 154 -11.64 -0.10 -0.87
N ASP A 155 -11.81 0.94 -1.67
CA ASP A 155 -12.43 0.83 -2.97
C ASP A 155 -11.49 0.11 -3.94
N HIS A 156 -11.97 -0.94 -4.59
CA HIS A 156 -11.14 -1.77 -5.47
C HIS A 156 -10.83 -1.12 -6.83
N ALA A 157 -11.54 -0.05 -7.22
CA ALA A 157 -11.28 0.68 -8.47
C ALA A 157 -10.19 1.76 -8.29
N THR A 158 -10.20 2.46 -7.17
CA THR A 158 -9.34 3.62 -6.90
C THR A 158 -8.23 3.33 -5.89
N GLY A 159 -8.39 2.28 -5.07
CA GLY A 159 -7.52 2.00 -3.93
C GLY A 159 -7.74 2.93 -2.73
N ALA A 160 -8.74 3.83 -2.79
CA ALA A 160 -9.02 4.76 -1.70
C ALA A 160 -9.57 4.02 -0.48
N VAL A 161 -8.97 4.26 0.69
CA VAL A 161 -9.44 3.69 1.95
C VAL A 161 -10.79 4.33 2.32
N ARG A 162 -11.78 3.49 2.62
CA ARG A 162 -13.12 3.91 3.03
C ARG A 162 -13.21 4.01 4.56
N ALA A 163 -13.02 2.88 5.25
CA ALA A 163 -13.14 2.78 6.71
C ALA A 163 -12.42 1.54 7.26
N LEU A 164 -12.49 1.33 8.58
CA LEU A 164 -12.15 0.06 9.20
C LEU A 164 -13.40 -0.78 9.48
N LEU A 165 -13.36 -2.05 9.08
CA LEU A 165 -14.47 -2.99 9.21
C LEU A 165 -14.08 -4.22 10.04
N CYS A 166 -15.07 -4.96 10.51
CA CYS A 166 -14.85 -6.32 11.02
C CYS A 166 -14.67 -7.31 9.85
N PHE A 167 -14.17 -8.51 10.16
CA PHE A 167 -13.95 -9.57 9.17
C PHE A 167 -15.22 -9.88 8.35
N ASN A 168 -16.37 -10.01 9.01
CA ASN A 168 -17.63 -10.40 8.38
C ASN A 168 -18.18 -9.31 7.44
N CYS A 169 -18.21 -8.05 7.88
CA CYS A 169 -18.70 -6.96 7.04
C CYS A 169 -17.79 -6.75 5.82
N ASN A 170 -16.47 -6.75 6.03
CA ASN A 170 -15.50 -6.60 4.94
C ASN A 170 -15.61 -7.76 3.93
N GLY A 171 -15.68 -9.00 4.42
CA GLY A 171 -15.88 -10.17 3.58
C GLY A 171 -17.21 -10.12 2.83
N GLY A 172 -18.28 -9.70 3.50
CA GLY A 172 -19.61 -9.54 2.91
C GLY A 172 -19.64 -8.59 1.73
N LEU A 173 -19.05 -7.39 1.88
CA LEU A 173 -18.92 -6.45 0.75
C LEU A 173 -18.21 -7.09 -0.45
N GLY A 174 -17.12 -7.80 -0.22
CA GLY A 174 -16.39 -8.52 -1.27
C GLY A 174 -17.20 -9.61 -1.96
N GLN A 175 -18.05 -10.36 -1.23
CA GLN A 175 -18.92 -11.39 -1.82
C GLN A 175 -19.98 -10.78 -2.76
N PHE A 176 -20.43 -9.56 -2.47
CA PHE A 176 -21.31 -8.79 -3.34
C PHE A 176 -20.55 -7.87 -4.30
N LYS A 177 -19.22 -8.06 -4.46
CA LYS A 177 -18.35 -7.30 -5.37
C LYS A 177 -18.42 -5.78 -5.20
N ASP A 178 -18.67 -5.33 -3.97
CA ASP A 178 -18.87 -3.91 -3.64
C ASP A 178 -20.03 -3.25 -4.42
N ASP A 179 -20.98 -4.03 -4.96
CA ASP A 179 -22.11 -3.53 -5.74
C ASP A 179 -23.26 -3.07 -4.81
N PRO A 180 -23.58 -1.76 -4.75
CA PRO A 180 -24.65 -1.26 -3.91
C PRO A 180 -26.03 -1.77 -4.31
N GLU A 181 -26.28 -2.04 -5.59
CA GLU A 181 -27.57 -2.56 -6.06
C GLU A 181 -27.76 -3.99 -5.59
N MET A 182 -26.72 -4.83 -5.75
CA MET A 182 -26.76 -6.22 -5.27
C MET A 182 -26.91 -6.31 -3.75
N LEU A 183 -26.28 -5.40 -3.00
CA LEU A 183 -26.41 -5.31 -1.54
C LEU A 183 -27.85 -4.96 -1.12
N ARG A 184 -28.51 -4.03 -1.82
CA ARG A 184 -29.92 -3.69 -1.56
C ARG A 184 -30.84 -4.88 -1.89
N GLU A 185 -30.62 -5.54 -3.03
CA GLU A 185 -31.36 -6.75 -3.40
C GLU A 185 -31.21 -7.88 -2.37
N ALA A 186 -30.00 -8.03 -1.80
CA ALA A 186 -29.77 -8.99 -0.72
C ALA A 186 -30.52 -8.61 0.56
N ALA A 187 -30.55 -7.32 0.93
CA ALA A 187 -31.31 -6.83 2.07
C ALA A 187 -32.83 -7.06 1.88
N ASP A 188 -33.36 -6.72 0.70
CA ASP A 188 -34.77 -6.92 0.35
C ASP A 188 -35.16 -8.40 0.33
N TYR A 189 -34.26 -9.26 -0.17
CA TYR A 189 -34.45 -10.70 -0.12
C TYR A 189 -34.62 -11.21 1.31
N VAL A 190 -33.75 -10.79 2.23
CA VAL A 190 -33.83 -11.20 3.64
C VAL A 190 -35.11 -10.65 4.28
N ALA A 191 -35.40 -9.36 4.11
CA ALA A 191 -36.58 -8.71 4.66
C ALA A 191 -37.89 -9.38 4.21
N PHE A 192 -38.00 -9.69 2.91
CA PHE A 192 -39.14 -10.41 2.37
C PHE A 192 -39.35 -11.77 3.05
N HIS A 193 -38.27 -12.54 3.25
CA HIS A 193 -38.38 -13.87 3.87
C HIS A 193 -38.73 -13.80 5.36
N THR A 194 -38.21 -12.80 6.08
CA THR A 194 -38.60 -12.53 7.47
C THR A 194 -40.08 -12.18 7.58
N LEU A 195 -40.57 -11.25 6.75
CA LEU A 195 -41.99 -10.88 6.71
C LEU A 195 -42.87 -12.06 6.31
N ARG A 196 -42.46 -12.82 5.28
CA ARG A 196 -43.17 -14.03 4.85
C ARG A 196 -43.33 -15.03 5.99
N GLN A 197 -42.28 -15.27 6.77
CA GLN A 197 -42.33 -16.18 7.93
C GLN A 197 -43.30 -15.66 8.99
N TYR A 198 -43.26 -14.36 9.29
CA TYR A 198 -44.19 -13.73 10.23
C TYR A 198 -45.65 -13.87 9.76
N PHE A 199 -45.95 -13.51 8.51
CA PHE A 199 -47.30 -13.63 7.94
C PHE A 199 -47.83 -15.06 7.98
N VAL A 200 -47.03 -16.06 7.59
CA VAL A 200 -47.44 -17.47 7.65
C VAL A 200 -47.78 -17.88 9.08
N ALA A 201 -46.96 -17.48 10.07
CA ALA A 201 -47.22 -17.78 11.48
C ALA A 201 -48.48 -17.07 12.01
N THR A 202 -48.70 -15.80 11.66
CA THR A 202 -49.88 -15.03 12.06
C THR A 202 -51.18 -15.60 11.48
N PHE A 203 -51.19 -15.99 10.21
CA PHE A 203 -52.39 -16.58 9.59
C PHE A 203 -52.72 -17.96 10.18
N ALA A 204 -51.71 -18.79 10.40
CA ALA A 204 -51.88 -20.10 11.05
C ALA A 204 -52.47 -19.96 12.46
N THR A 205 -51.99 -19.00 13.26
CA THR A 205 -52.51 -18.73 14.61
C THR A 205 -53.91 -18.13 14.62
N ALA A 206 -54.28 -17.38 13.58
CA ALA A 206 -55.63 -16.83 13.40
C ALA A 206 -56.65 -17.85 12.84
N GLY A 207 -56.25 -19.09 12.56
CA GLY A 207 -57.13 -20.10 11.94
C GLY A 207 -57.52 -19.77 10.50
N LEU A 208 -56.85 -18.78 9.89
CA LEU A 208 -57.02 -18.47 8.47
C LEU A 208 -56.20 -19.49 7.68
N GLY A 209 -56.79 -20.03 6.60
CA GLY A 209 -56.17 -21.09 5.79
C GLY A 209 -54.77 -20.73 5.25
N PRO A 210 -54.09 -21.69 4.59
CA PRO A 210 -52.69 -21.52 4.19
C PRO A 210 -52.49 -20.31 3.26
N VAL A 211 -51.60 -19.39 3.66
CA VAL A 211 -51.20 -18.23 2.86
C VAL A 211 -49.81 -18.43 2.24
N ARG A 212 -49.63 -17.95 1.00
CA ARG A 212 -48.35 -18.00 0.29
C ARG A 212 -47.95 -16.61 -0.20
N PRO A 213 -47.19 -15.83 0.61
CA PRO A 213 -46.63 -14.57 0.16
C PRO A 213 -45.70 -14.77 -1.04
N VAL A 214 -45.83 -13.92 -2.05
CA VAL A 214 -45.04 -13.94 -3.29
C VAL A 214 -44.21 -12.66 -3.36
N ARG A 215 -42.93 -12.79 -3.72
CA ARG A 215 -42.06 -11.63 -3.97
C ARG A 215 -42.32 -11.14 -5.38
N VAL A 216 -42.73 -9.88 -5.52
CA VAL A 216 -42.79 -9.19 -6.81
C VAL A 216 -41.49 -8.44 -6.99
N ARG A 217 -40.84 -8.61 -8.14
CA ARG A 217 -39.62 -7.87 -8.53
C ARG A 217 -40.00 -6.74 -9.48
#